data_AF-A0A4Q5TGV9-F1
#
_entry.id   AF-A0A4Q5TGV9-F1
#
_cell.length_a   1.000
_cell.length_b   1.000
_cell.length_c   1.000
_cell.angle_alpha   90.00
_cell.angle_beta   90.00
_cell.angle_gamma   90.00
#
_symmetry.space_group_name_H-M   'P 1'
#
loop_
_entity.id
_entity.type
_entity.pdbx_description
1 polymer ?
#
loop_
_entity_poly.entity_id
_entity_poly.type
_entity_poly.pdbx_seq_one_letter_code
_entity_poly.pdbx_strand_id
1 'polypeptide(L)'
;MNNIYQRLQSAKTTSLPNGAKAILTPKQFLGIEGSNSYFSVEEFLIYAQSLREVEVEQLDQCIDCMRSGLRMVGAIITRMDKGNRPYSQVKFIKLNANVELKVILEGGMKQFIIDYQDGKFLPGFSLEELVEEATNA
;
A
#
# COMPACT_ATOMS: atom_id res chain seq x y z
N MET A 1 -7.46 -46.76 -1.68
CA MET A 1 -7.25 -45.62 -0.77
C MET A 1 -8.09 -44.47 -1.29
N ASN A 2 -9.12 -44.07 -0.54
CA ASN A 2 -10.17 -43.14 -0.98
C ASN A 2 -9.70 -41.67 -0.83
N ASN A 3 -9.66 -40.95 -1.95
CA ASN A 3 -9.28 -39.52 -2.10
C ASN A 3 -10.23 -38.51 -1.44
N ILE A 4 -11.06 -38.94 -0.48
CA ILE A 4 -12.03 -38.08 0.22
C ILE A 4 -11.37 -37.42 1.45
N TYR A 5 -10.38 -38.07 2.07
CA TYR A 5 -9.73 -37.54 3.27
C TYR A 5 -8.73 -36.39 3.02
N GLN A 6 -8.29 -36.16 1.78
CA GLN A 6 -7.45 -35.00 1.46
C GLN A 6 -8.24 -33.69 1.24
N ARG A 7 -9.57 -33.74 1.11
CA ARG A 7 -10.41 -32.54 0.90
C ARG A 7 -10.84 -31.83 2.19
N LEU A 8 -10.50 -32.36 3.37
CA LEU A 8 -10.92 -31.80 4.66
C LEU A 8 -9.80 -31.07 5.42
N GLN A 9 -8.60 -30.94 4.84
CA GLN A 9 -7.46 -30.26 5.48
C GLN A 9 -7.00 -28.97 4.77
N SER A 10 -7.72 -28.51 3.75
CA SER A 10 -7.52 -27.15 3.24
C SER A 10 -8.13 -26.16 4.22
N ALA A 11 -7.27 -25.69 5.13
CA ALA A 11 -7.54 -24.62 6.07
C ALA A 11 -8.31 -23.47 5.41
N LYS A 12 -9.35 -23.02 6.13
CA LYS A 12 -10.13 -21.79 5.96
C LYS A 12 -9.40 -20.73 5.12
N THR A 13 -9.56 -20.80 3.81
CA THR A 13 -9.41 -19.66 2.92
C THR A 13 -10.81 -19.36 2.45
N THR A 14 -11.46 -18.44 3.17
CA THR A 14 -12.69 -17.80 2.72
C THR A 14 -12.32 -17.06 1.44
N SER A 15 -12.38 -17.74 0.31
CA SER A 15 -12.29 -17.10 -1.00
C SER A 15 -13.57 -16.29 -1.16
N LEU A 16 -13.43 -14.96 -1.09
CA LEU A 16 -14.53 -14.05 -1.37
C LEU A 16 -14.91 -14.19 -2.86
N PRO A 17 -16.21 -14.30 -3.18
CA PRO A 17 -16.64 -14.50 -4.55
C PRO A 17 -16.51 -13.21 -5.36
N ASN A 18 -15.98 -13.33 -6.58
CA ASN A 18 -16.05 -12.40 -7.72
C ASN A 18 -15.73 -10.91 -7.46
N GLY A 19 -14.50 -10.49 -7.81
CA GLY A 19 -14.17 -9.09 -8.11
C GLY A 19 -13.96 -8.15 -6.91
N ALA A 20 -14.19 -8.63 -5.68
CA ALA A 20 -13.84 -7.88 -4.47
C ALA A 20 -12.31 -7.86 -4.30
N LYS A 21 -11.69 -6.69 -4.50
CA LYS A 21 -10.27 -6.48 -4.15
C LYS A 21 -10.10 -6.71 -2.64
N ALA A 22 -9.05 -7.41 -2.24
CA ALA A 22 -8.72 -7.57 -0.82
C ALA A 22 -8.50 -6.18 -0.20
N ILE A 23 -9.07 -5.93 0.97
CA ILE A 23 -8.81 -4.69 1.71
C ILE A 23 -7.57 -4.91 2.58
N LEU A 24 -6.55 -4.06 2.39
CA LEU A 24 -5.35 -4.06 3.21
C LEU A 24 -5.61 -3.22 4.48
N THR A 25 -5.45 -3.82 5.66
CA THR A 25 -5.57 -3.12 6.95
C THR A 25 -4.27 -2.42 7.34
N PRO A 26 -4.30 -1.43 8.26
CA PRO A 26 -3.08 -0.84 8.83
C PRO A 26 -2.16 -1.90 9.45
N LYS A 27 -2.74 -2.84 10.21
CA LYS A 27 -2.01 -3.92 10.88
C LYS A 27 -1.30 -4.85 9.90
N GLN A 28 -1.92 -5.16 8.76
CA GLN A 28 -1.28 -5.95 7.70
C GLN A 28 -0.15 -5.17 7.03
N PHE A 29 -0.36 -3.87 6.76
CA PHE A 29 0.68 -3.02 6.19
C PHE A 29 1.93 -2.98 7.08
N LEU A 30 1.73 -2.86 8.40
CA LEU A 30 2.76 -2.76 9.44
C LEU A 30 3.30 -4.12 9.94
N GLY A 31 2.80 -5.24 9.41
CA GLY A 31 3.22 -6.59 9.82
C GLY A 31 2.83 -7.00 11.23
N ILE A 32 1.88 -6.30 11.85
CA ILE A 32 1.30 -6.66 13.16
C ILE A 32 0.43 -7.93 13.01
N GLU A 33 -0.23 -8.08 11.86
CA GLU A 33 -1.02 -9.27 11.52
C GLU A 33 -0.73 -9.78 10.11
N GLY A 34 -0.85 -11.10 9.91
CA GLY A 34 -0.64 -11.74 8.62
C GLY A 34 0.82 -12.14 8.34
N SER A 35 1.07 -12.70 7.17
CA SER A 35 2.38 -13.25 6.77
C SER A 35 3.18 -12.34 5.83
N ASN A 36 2.54 -11.32 5.26
CA ASN A 36 3.16 -10.38 4.32
C ASN A 36 2.93 -8.97 4.84
N SER A 37 3.99 -8.17 4.90
CA SER A 37 3.95 -6.75 5.28
C SER A 37 4.75 -5.91 4.29
N TYR A 38 4.48 -4.61 4.28
CA TYR A 38 5.29 -3.65 3.53
C TYR A 38 6.32 -2.99 4.44
N PHE A 39 5.97 -2.76 5.70
CA PHE A 39 6.85 -2.19 6.70
C PHE A 39 6.75 -2.97 8.01
N SER A 40 7.79 -2.92 8.82
CA SER A 40 7.63 -3.03 10.27
C SER A 40 7.21 -1.68 10.86
N VAL A 41 6.65 -1.68 12.08
CA VAL A 41 6.26 -0.46 12.80
C VAL A 41 7.43 0.53 12.90
N GLU A 42 8.62 0.08 13.30
CA GLU A 42 9.81 0.92 13.45
C GLU A 42 10.26 1.53 12.10
N GLU A 43 10.35 0.71 11.04
CA GLU A 43 10.73 1.20 9.71
C GLU A 43 9.72 2.24 9.17
N PHE A 44 8.43 2.02 9.42
CA PHE A 44 7.40 2.96 9.00
C PHE A 44 7.50 4.29 9.74
N LEU A 45 7.72 4.27 11.05
CA LEU A 45 7.87 5.50 11.84
C LEU A 45 9.12 6.29 11.42
N ILE A 46 10.26 5.61 11.18
CA ILE A 46 11.47 6.24 10.64
C ILE A 46 11.18 6.87 9.27
N TYR A 47 10.50 6.13 8.39
CA TYR A 47 10.09 6.63 7.08
C TYR A 47 9.19 7.85 7.22
N ALA A 48 8.12 7.79 8.01
CA ALA A 48 7.16 8.87 8.21
C ALA A 48 7.82 10.13 8.76
N GLN A 49 8.72 10.00 9.75
CA GLN A 49 9.47 11.12 10.33
C GLN A 49 10.48 11.74 9.35
N SER A 50 10.95 10.97 8.36
CA SER A 50 11.89 11.47 7.35
C SER A 50 11.23 12.31 6.24
N LEU A 51 9.90 12.29 6.13
CA LEU A 51 9.18 13.01 5.10
C LEU A 51 9.13 14.50 5.39
N ARG A 52 9.30 15.31 4.35
CA ARG A 52 9.01 16.75 4.42
C ARG A 52 7.50 16.96 4.40
N GLU A 53 7.04 18.10 4.92
CA GLU A 53 5.60 18.45 4.96
C GLU A 53 4.89 18.25 3.60
N VAL A 54 5.47 18.77 2.51
CA VAL A 54 4.94 18.59 1.15
C VAL A 54 4.90 17.11 0.71
N GLU A 55 5.81 16.28 1.21
CA GLU A 55 5.84 14.84 0.90
C GLU A 55 4.82 14.06 1.72
N VAL A 56 4.52 14.52 2.94
CA VAL A 56 3.41 14.01 3.75
C VAL A 56 2.09 14.30 3.06
N GLU A 57 1.85 15.54 2.63
CA GLU A 57 0.64 15.92 1.89
C GLU A 57 0.45 15.09 0.61
N GLN A 58 1.54 14.88 -0.15
CA GLN A 58 1.51 14.08 -1.37
C GLN A 58 1.28 12.59 -1.10
N LEU A 59 1.84 12.05 0.00
CA LEU A 59 1.61 10.67 0.40
C LEU A 59 0.17 10.46 0.87
N ASP A 60 -0.37 11.38 1.67
CA ASP A 60 -1.76 11.33 2.13
C ASP A 60 -2.72 11.35 0.93
N GLN A 61 -2.53 12.29 0.00
CA GLN A 61 -3.31 12.35 -1.23
C GLN A 61 -3.15 11.09 -2.10
N CYS A 62 -1.97 10.47 -2.09
CA CYS A 62 -1.72 9.22 -2.80
C CYS A 62 -2.54 8.07 -2.20
N ILE A 63 -2.49 7.90 -0.88
CA ILE A 63 -3.27 6.89 -0.16
C ILE A 63 -4.77 7.13 -0.36
N ASP A 64 -5.23 8.37 -0.34
CA ASP A 64 -6.63 8.71 -0.62
C ASP A 64 -7.07 8.36 -2.03
N CYS A 65 -6.23 8.62 -3.03
CA CYS A 65 -6.49 8.20 -4.41
C CYS A 65 -6.57 6.67 -4.51
N MET A 66 -5.70 5.95 -3.80
CA MET A 66 -5.70 4.49 -3.76
C MET A 66 -6.93 3.92 -3.04
N ARG A 67 -7.28 4.47 -1.88
CA ARG A 67 -8.46 4.13 -1.07
C ARG A 67 -9.76 4.36 -1.85
N SER A 68 -9.80 5.42 -2.66
CA SER A 68 -10.90 5.69 -3.60
C SER A 68 -10.92 4.75 -4.83
N GLY A 69 -9.98 3.82 -4.92
CA GLY A 69 -9.89 2.85 -6.02
C GLY A 69 -9.46 3.44 -7.35
N LEU A 70 -8.86 4.63 -7.38
CA LEU A 70 -8.45 5.27 -8.63
C LEU A 70 -7.34 4.47 -9.31
N ARG A 71 -7.48 4.29 -10.62
CA ARG A 71 -6.49 3.54 -11.40
C ARG A 71 -5.19 4.33 -11.48
N MET A 72 -4.10 3.70 -11.03
CA MET A 72 -2.74 4.18 -11.28
C MET A 72 -2.27 3.77 -12.67
N VAL A 73 -1.62 4.67 -13.39
CA VAL A 73 -1.11 4.44 -14.76
C VAL A 73 0.33 4.89 -14.94
N GLY A 74 0.98 4.36 -15.97
CA GLY A 74 2.39 4.58 -16.24
C GLY A 74 3.29 3.60 -15.47
N ALA A 75 4.57 3.55 -15.84
CA ALA A 75 5.54 2.71 -15.16
C ALA A 75 6.00 3.36 -13.84
N ILE A 76 6.20 2.55 -12.79
CA ILE A 76 6.82 3.00 -11.54
C ILE A 76 8.33 3.08 -11.74
N ILE A 77 8.81 4.27 -12.11
CA ILE A 77 10.22 4.52 -12.40
C ILE A 77 10.86 5.18 -11.18
N THR A 78 11.84 4.50 -10.59
CA THR A 78 12.67 5.07 -9.52
C THR A 78 13.59 6.16 -10.09
N ARG A 79 13.51 7.35 -9.51
CA ARG A 79 14.35 8.53 -9.79
C ARG A 79 14.97 9.02 -8.48
N MET A 80 16.03 9.81 -8.56
CA MET A 80 16.65 10.43 -7.39
C MET A 80 16.30 11.91 -7.36
N ASP A 81 15.86 12.41 -6.20
CA ASP A 81 15.60 13.83 -6.02
C ASP A 81 16.88 14.61 -5.66
N LYS A 82 16.76 15.93 -5.47
CA LYS A 82 17.90 16.80 -5.13
C LYS A 82 18.55 16.44 -3.79
N GLY A 83 17.82 15.79 -2.89
CA GLY A 83 18.32 15.28 -1.61
C GLY A 83 18.86 13.86 -1.69
N ASN A 84 19.05 13.32 -2.90
CA ASN A 84 19.47 11.95 -3.14
C ASN A 84 18.51 10.90 -2.53
N ARG A 85 17.21 11.23 -2.47
CA ARG A 85 16.18 10.28 -2.05
C ARG A 85 15.51 9.62 -3.25
N PRO A 86 15.29 8.29 -3.23
CA PRO A 86 14.59 7.60 -4.29
C PRO A 86 13.11 7.99 -4.27
N TYR A 87 12.56 8.33 -5.43
CA TYR A 87 11.14 8.69 -5.58
C TYR A 87 10.57 8.16 -6.91
N SER A 88 9.25 8.14 -7.03
CA SER A 88 8.54 8.01 -8.32
C SER A 88 7.47 9.08 -8.43
N GLN A 89 7.23 9.53 -9.66
CA GLN A 89 6.01 10.27 -9.98
C GLN A 89 4.92 9.25 -10.31
N VAL A 90 3.91 9.15 -9.45
CA VAL A 90 2.75 8.29 -9.68
C VAL A 90 1.62 9.09 -10.29
N LYS A 91 0.85 8.47 -11.18
CA LYS A 91 -0.24 9.13 -11.90
C LYS A 91 -1.53 8.37 -11.71
N PHE A 92 -2.57 9.06 -11.24
CA PHE A 92 -3.92 8.53 -11.11
C PHE A 92 -4.86 9.16 -12.13
N ILE A 93 -5.72 8.34 -12.73
CA ILE A 93 -6.75 8.80 -13.66
C ILE A 93 -8.02 9.16 -12.87
N LYS A 94 -8.50 10.40 -13.02
CA LYS A 94 -9.85 10.82 -12.64
C LYS A 94 -10.66 11.15 -13.92
N LEU A 95 -11.98 11.26 -13.78
CA LEU A 95 -12.90 11.50 -14.90
C LEU A 95 -12.52 12.75 -15.73
N ASN A 96 -12.07 13.81 -15.08
CA ASN A 96 -11.84 15.13 -15.70
C ASN A 96 -10.39 15.63 -15.61
N ALA A 97 -9.51 14.91 -14.92
CA ALA A 97 -8.13 15.33 -14.70
C ALA A 97 -7.25 14.12 -14.36
N ASN A 98 -5.94 14.28 -14.53
CA ASN A 98 -4.98 13.36 -13.93
C ASN A 98 -4.39 14.00 -12.67
N VAL A 99 -4.13 13.18 -11.66
CA VAL A 99 -3.40 13.60 -10.46
C VAL A 99 -2.02 12.97 -10.52
N GLU A 100 -0.98 13.80 -10.46
CA GLU A 100 0.42 13.39 -10.44
C GLU A 100 1.03 13.74 -9.09
N LEU A 101 1.60 12.75 -8.41
CA LEU A 101 2.13 12.87 -7.05
C LEU A 101 3.54 12.31 -6.98
N LYS A 102 4.43 13.01 -6.29
CA LYS A 102 5.75 12.48 -5.96
C LYS A 102 5.62 11.63 -4.70
N VAL A 103 6.08 10.39 -4.75
CA VAL A 103 6.12 9.47 -3.61
C VAL A 103 7.56 9.02 -3.39
N ILE A 104 8.05 9.15 -2.16
CA ILE A 104 9.37 8.64 -1.76
C ILE A 104 9.31 7.11 -1.67
N LEU A 105 10.30 6.43 -2.23
CA LEU A 105 10.32 4.98 -2.43
C LEU A 105 11.22 4.25 -1.42
N GLU A 106 11.44 4.83 -0.25
CA GLU A 106 12.20 4.21 0.83
C GLU A 106 11.38 3.12 1.54
N GLY A 107 12.06 2.19 2.22
CA GLY A 107 11.44 1.03 2.86
C GLY A 107 10.60 0.19 1.88
N GLY A 108 9.42 -0.26 2.31
CA GLY A 108 8.51 -1.05 1.48
C GLY A 108 7.61 -0.26 0.54
N MET A 109 7.75 1.07 0.47
CA MET A 109 6.81 1.93 -0.26
C MET A 109 6.78 1.64 -1.76
N LYS A 110 7.93 1.24 -2.34
CA LYS A 110 8.00 0.83 -3.75
C LYS A 110 7.12 -0.40 -4.03
N GLN A 111 7.23 -1.43 -3.19
CA GLN A 111 6.47 -2.66 -3.37
C GLN A 111 4.97 -2.41 -3.15
N PHE A 112 4.62 -1.60 -2.15
CA PHE A 112 3.25 -1.18 -1.88
C PHE A 112 2.58 -0.54 -3.11
N ILE A 113 3.26 0.40 -3.76
CA ILE A 113 2.75 1.07 -4.96
C ILE A 113 2.59 0.09 -6.14
N ILE A 114 3.57 -0.80 -6.34
CA ILE A 114 3.52 -1.81 -7.41
C ILE A 114 2.34 -2.77 -7.18
N ASP A 115 2.18 -3.27 -5.97
CA ASP A 115 1.12 -4.22 -5.64
C ASP A 115 -0.28 -3.58 -5.72
N TYR A 116 -0.39 -2.29 -5.39
CA TYR A 116 -1.61 -1.52 -5.67
C TYR A 116 -1.87 -1.40 -7.17
N GLN A 117 -0.85 -1.05 -7.97
CA GLN A 117 -0.96 -0.91 -9.42
C GLN A 117 -1.37 -2.22 -10.10
N ASP A 118 -0.87 -3.36 -9.60
CA ASP A 118 -1.23 -4.71 -10.04
C ASP A 118 -2.63 -5.14 -9.58
N GLY A 119 -3.31 -4.32 -8.77
CA GLY A 119 -4.67 -4.55 -8.31
C GLY A 119 -4.80 -5.59 -7.22
N LYS A 120 -3.71 -5.89 -6.49
CA LYS A 120 -3.70 -6.93 -5.44
C LYS A 120 -4.57 -6.57 -4.23
N PHE A 121 -4.72 -5.27 -3.94
CA PHE A 121 -5.52 -4.80 -2.80
C PHE A 121 -6.10 -3.39 -3.03
N LEU A 122 -6.93 -2.94 -2.07
CA LEU A 122 -7.25 -1.53 -1.83
C LEU A 122 -6.86 -1.17 -0.39
N PRO A 123 -6.20 -0.03 -0.13
CA PRO A 123 -5.97 0.42 1.24
C PRO A 123 -7.29 0.68 1.94
N GLY A 124 -7.48 0.06 3.10
CA GLY A 124 -8.65 0.28 3.96
C GLY A 124 -8.46 1.40 4.99
N PHE A 125 -7.46 2.26 4.79
CA PHE A 125 -7.01 3.23 5.79
C PHE A 125 -6.56 4.57 5.18
N SER A 126 -6.59 5.64 5.97
CA SER A 126 -5.91 6.92 5.70
C SER A 126 -4.45 6.90 6.20
N LEU A 127 -3.66 7.92 5.83
CA LEU A 127 -2.31 8.06 6.38
C LEU A 127 -2.35 8.29 7.90
N GLU A 128 -3.31 9.07 8.39
CA GLU A 128 -3.51 9.34 9.81
C GLU A 128 -3.79 8.05 10.59
N GLU A 129 -4.73 7.22 10.14
CA GLU A 129 -5.05 5.93 10.77
C GLU A 129 -3.83 4.99 10.78
N LEU A 130 -3.01 5.03 9.73
CA LEU A 130 -1.78 4.23 9.66
C LEU A 130 -0.72 4.70 10.67
N VAL A 131 -0.56 6.01 10.85
CA VAL A 131 0.36 6.60 11.84
C VAL A 131 -0.13 6.34 13.27
N GLU A 132 -1.43 6.47 13.52
CA GLU A 132 -2.03 6.17 14.82
C GLU A 132 -1.82 4.70 15.20
N GLU A 133 -2.10 3.76 14.28
CA GLU A 133 -1.84 2.34 14.52
C GLU A 133 -0.36 2.08 14.80
N ALA A 134 0.55 2.67 14.02
CA ALA A 134 2.00 2.50 14.24
C ALA A 134 2.48 3.07 15.58
N THR A 135 1.83 4.12 16.10
CA THR A 135 2.21 4.74 17.38
C THR A 135 1.64 3.98 18.58
N ASN A 136 0.55 3.25 18.39
CA ASN A 136 -0.14 2.49 19.45
C ASN A 136 0.19 1.00 19.47
N ALA A 137 0.94 0.49 18.49
CA ALA A 137 1.37 -0.90 18.36
C ALA A 137 2.52 -1.26 19.32
#